data_AF-A0AAU8H0G7-F1
#
_entry.id   AF-A0AAU8H0G7-F1
#
_cell.length_a   1.000
_cell.length_b   1.000
_cell.length_c   1.000
_cell.angle_alpha   90.00
_cell.angle_beta   90.00
_cell.angle_gamma   90.00
#
_symmetry.space_group_name_H-M   'P 1'
#
loop_
_entity.id
_entity.type
_entity.pdbx_description
1 polymer ?
#
loop_
_entity_poly.entity_id
_entity_poly.type
_entity_poly.pdbx_seq_one_letter_code
_entity_poly.pdbx_strand_id
1 'polypeptide(L)'
;MNGRKWKLDNQKAENIREYLLKMGGEEEKVKNISEKWRVRFSDSTFTFYSTGTLYSTPSNSRDPAVENVWNYIDSIVGSLFTQPTKKFLIGFDETGKGEIIGHMHLVGAIIPSILFSELERIISTADTKKKHNFDYWDTIFRQIANFQNKGLKFIEEKIPPWDIDRYNINKIMDVVYQRILNTFFRDILIEECRIVIDDYGIGETLRRFLNFLAQKGAEIVVSQKADDKYLEARIASLIAKRNREMVIKTINEKEEFKIENLSIGSGNAGDGQTIEWLEKWYKSGKDWLWFIRRSYSSVREIEGKKEEIRKEIPPLNEDLLTECFKQQFNLGKLDIRALSVVCPHCGTASRSVQLINKDDRFIPKCHSCNNTIENLDFTLRYYCGFIIPDSNIINRGLISKALNKKSFFEDFTILIPGIVRFECDTSGGKEEFKRLGKFASIGRIKLKEVGEFRADKFKKLTSQEKDDLIINTCIEYNAILITADNQVKALAVSRNIFTIFV
;
A
#
# COMPACT_ATOMS: atom_id res chain seq x y z
N MET A 1 -14.10 11.78 -24.86
CA MET A 1 -13.22 12.32 -23.81
C MET A 1 -14.06 12.49 -22.54
N ASN A 2 -13.55 12.10 -21.37
CA ASN A 2 -14.31 12.24 -20.11
C ASN A 2 -14.52 13.73 -19.77
N GLY A 3 -15.62 14.03 -19.06
CA GLY A 3 -15.91 15.40 -18.61
C GLY A 3 -14.83 15.94 -17.69
N ARG A 4 -14.74 17.27 -17.58
CA ARG A 4 -13.67 17.96 -16.83
C ARG A 4 -14.23 18.98 -15.86
N LYS A 5 -13.46 19.25 -14.80
CA LYS A 5 -13.83 20.19 -13.75
C LYS A 5 -12.66 21.10 -13.41
N TRP A 6 -12.95 22.40 -13.27
CA TRP A 6 -12.00 23.43 -12.87
C TRP A 6 -12.54 24.22 -11.67
N LYS A 7 -11.62 24.80 -10.91
CA LYS A 7 -11.92 25.78 -9.86
C LYS A 7 -11.34 27.13 -10.27
N LEU A 8 -12.17 28.14 -10.35
CA LEU A 8 -11.76 29.49 -10.74
C LEU A 8 -12.71 30.55 -10.18
N ASP A 9 -12.19 31.77 -10.08
CA ASP A 9 -12.98 32.95 -9.71
C ASP A 9 -13.97 33.37 -10.81
N ASN A 10 -14.87 34.28 -10.47
CA ASN A 10 -15.89 34.74 -11.42
C ASN A 10 -15.30 35.48 -12.62
N GLN A 11 -14.17 36.17 -12.46
CA GLN A 11 -13.57 36.97 -13.53
C GLN A 11 -13.01 36.06 -14.63
N LYS A 12 -12.23 35.05 -14.23
CA LYS A 12 -11.73 34.01 -15.14
C LYS A 12 -12.89 33.27 -15.81
N ALA A 13 -13.99 33.04 -15.08
CA ALA A 13 -15.14 32.32 -15.61
C ALA A 13 -15.83 33.10 -16.71
N GLU A 14 -15.98 34.41 -16.54
CA GLU A 14 -16.57 35.26 -17.55
C GLU A 14 -15.70 35.35 -18.81
N ASN A 15 -14.38 35.50 -18.64
CA ASN A 15 -13.43 35.48 -19.77
C ASN A 15 -13.52 34.16 -20.58
N ILE A 16 -13.73 33.03 -19.90
CA ILE A 16 -13.93 31.72 -20.55
C ILE A 16 -15.29 31.67 -21.25
N ARG A 17 -16.36 32.18 -20.64
CA ARG A 17 -17.69 32.27 -21.25
C ARG A 17 -17.64 33.05 -22.55
N GLU A 18 -17.03 34.24 -22.55
CA GLU A 18 -16.86 35.06 -23.76
C GLU A 18 -16.07 34.33 -24.84
N TYR A 19 -15.00 33.64 -24.46
CA TYR A 19 -14.21 32.84 -25.40
C TYR A 19 -15.03 31.70 -26.02
N LEU A 20 -15.81 30.96 -25.23
CA LEU A 20 -16.69 29.90 -25.71
C LEU A 20 -17.71 30.44 -26.74
N LEU A 21 -18.34 31.57 -26.44
CA LEU A 21 -19.29 32.22 -27.35
C LEU A 21 -18.60 32.68 -28.65
N LYS A 22 -17.39 33.26 -28.55
CA LYS A 22 -16.59 33.68 -29.71
C LYS A 22 -16.22 32.50 -30.63
N MET A 23 -16.01 31.32 -30.06
CA MET A 23 -15.73 30.10 -30.81
C MET A 23 -16.98 29.46 -31.44
N GLY A 24 -18.17 30.04 -31.25
CA GLY A 24 -19.43 29.54 -31.76
C GLY A 24 -20.24 28.72 -30.76
N GLY A 25 -19.95 28.83 -29.46
CA GLY A 25 -20.78 28.26 -28.41
C GLY A 25 -22.12 29.00 -28.28
N GLU A 26 -23.15 28.25 -27.89
CA GLU A 26 -24.51 28.75 -27.69
C GLU A 26 -24.85 28.77 -26.20
N GLU A 27 -25.37 29.90 -25.72
CA GLU A 27 -25.80 30.01 -24.33
C GLU A 27 -27.11 29.24 -24.10
N GLU A 28 -27.10 28.38 -23.09
CA GLU A 28 -28.28 27.63 -22.66
C GLU A 28 -28.85 28.25 -21.38
N LYS A 29 -30.16 28.05 -21.17
CA LYS A 29 -30.79 28.43 -19.90
C LYS A 29 -30.19 27.62 -18.74
N VAL A 30 -29.83 28.32 -17.67
CA VAL A 30 -29.44 27.70 -16.40
C VAL A 30 -30.59 26.84 -15.87
N LYS A 31 -30.28 25.64 -15.37
CA LYS A 31 -31.30 24.69 -14.90
C LYS A 31 -31.58 24.82 -13.41
N ASN A 32 -30.60 25.27 -12.64
CA ASN A 32 -30.65 25.33 -11.17
C ASN A 32 -30.15 26.68 -10.64
N ILE A 33 -30.59 27.07 -9.45
CA ILE A 33 -30.20 28.33 -8.78
C ILE A 33 -28.68 28.42 -8.53
N SER A 34 -28.01 27.27 -8.43
CA SER A 34 -26.56 27.21 -8.24
C SER A 34 -25.74 27.43 -9.52
N GLU A 35 -26.37 27.42 -10.70
CA GLU A 35 -25.71 27.65 -11.99
C GLU A 35 -25.73 29.15 -12.33
N LYS A 36 -24.56 29.71 -12.62
CA LYS A 36 -24.42 31.12 -13.04
C LYS A 36 -24.61 31.29 -14.54
N TRP A 37 -24.01 30.40 -15.32
CA TRP A 37 -24.17 30.37 -16.78
C TRP A 37 -23.92 28.96 -17.30
N ARG A 38 -24.43 28.70 -18.50
CA ARG A 38 -24.32 27.42 -19.20
C ARG A 38 -24.13 27.67 -20.69
N VAL A 39 -23.08 27.12 -21.28
CA VAL A 39 -22.77 27.27 -22.70
C VAL A 39 -22.57 25.90 -23.31
N ARG A 40 -23.31 25.60 -24.37
CA ARG A 40 -23.10 24.41 -25.20
C ARG A 40 -22.11 24.75 -26.29
N PHE A 41 -21.07 23.93 -26.42
CA PHE A 41 -20.06 24.08 -27.45
C PHE A 41 -19.76 22.71 -28.07
N SER A 42 -20.03 22.57 -29.36
CA SER A 42 -20.05 21.28 -30.07
C SER A 42 -20.96 20.27 -29.34
N ASP A 43 -20.43 19.11 -28.94
CA ASP A 43 -21.15 18.06 -28.22
C ASP A 43 -20.97 18.12 -26.69
N SER A 44 -20.33 19.17 -26.18
CA SER A 44 -20.08 19.36 -24.75
C SER A 44 -20.82 20.57 -24.19
N THR A 45 -21.24 20.49 -22.92
CA THR A 45 -21.85 21.59 -22.18
C THR A 45 -20.95 22.02 -21.04
N PHE A 46 -20.66 23.31 -20.99
CA PHE A 46 -19.90 23.99 -19.96
C PHE A 46 -20.85 24.69 -19.00
N THR A 47 -20.76 24.38 -17.72
CA THR A 47 -21.62 24.97 -16.67
C THR A 47 -20.73 25.55 -15.57
N PHE A 48 -20.91 26.83 -15.27
CA PHE A 48 -20.26 27.48 -14.13
C PHE A 48 -21.23 27.63 -12.96
N TYR A 49 -20.76 27.27 -11.77
CA TYR A 49 -21.56 27.25 -10.54
C TYR A 49 -21.15 28.39 -9.60
N SER A 50 -22.09 28.83 -8.77
CA SER A 50 -21.87 29.81 -7.70
C SER A 50 -20.76 29.44 -6.73
N THR A 51 -20.43 28.14 -6.62
CA THR A 51 -19.31 27.61 -5.83
C THR A 51 -17.92 27.87 -6.43
N GLY A 52 -17.82 28.57 -7.57
CA GLY A 52 -16.57 28.78 -8.31
C GLY A 52 -16.11 27.52 -9.08
N THR A 53 -17.03 26.60 -9.37
CA THR A 53 -16.74 25.37 -10.12
C THR A 53 -17.16 25.56 -11.57
N LEU A 54 -16.28 25.29 -12.52
CA LEU A 54 -16.64 25.13 -13.93
C LEU A 54 -16.60 23.64 -14.26
N TYR A 55 -17.66 23.11 -14.88
CA TYR A 55 -17.73 21.72 -15.31
C TYR A 55 -18.04 21.64 -16.79
N SER A 56 -17.30 20.82 -17.52
CA SER A 56 -17.60 20.41 -18.89
C SER A 56 -18.10 18.98 -18.89
N THR A 57 -19.22 18.72 -19.55
CA THR A 57 -19.65 17.34 -19.81
C THR A 57 -18.64 16.59 -20.69
N PRO A 58 -18.71 15.25 -20.75
CA PRO A 58 -17.93 14.49 -21.72
C PRO A 58 -18.23 14.93 -23.16
N SER A 59 -17.21 14.90 -24.01
CA SER A 59 -17.36 14.94 -25.47
C SER A 59 -17.35 13.51 -26.00
N ASN A 60 -18.50 13.00 -26.42
CA ASN A 60 -18.66 11.63 -26.90
C ASN A 60 -18.06 11.47 -28.30
N SER A 61 -18.11 12.52 -29.13
CA SER A 61 -17.51 12.55 -30.47
C SER A 61 -15.98 12.64 -30.44
N ARG A 62 -15.39 13.04 -29.31
CA ARG A 62 -13.96 13.38 -29.17
C ARG A 62 -13.53 14.52 -30.10
N ASP A 63 -14.38 15.53 -30.24
CA ASP A 63 -14.12 16.69 -31.09
C ASP A 63 -12.83 17.43 -30.66
N PRO A 64 -11.83 17.59 -31.55
CA PRO A 64 -10.61 18.35 -31.27
C PRO A 64 -10.87 19.81 -30.84
N ALA A 65 -11.98 20.41 -31.28
CA ALA A 65 -12.33 21.78 -30.88
C ALA A 65 -12.63 21.86 -29.37
N VAL A 66 -13.31 20.86 -28.82
CA VAL A 66 -13.59 20.77 -27.37
C VAL A 66 -12.28 20.60 -26.60
N GLU A 67 -11.34 19.80 -27.12
CA GLU A 67 -10.03 19.65 -26.50
C GLU A 67 -9.22 20.96 -26.51
N ASN A 68 -9.26 21.72 -27.61
CA ASN A 68 -8.61 23.03 -27.70
C ASN A 68 -9.18 24.03 -26.68
N VAL A 69 -10.49 24.04 -26.50
CA VAL A 69 -11.15 24.85 -25.47
C VAL A 69 -10.71 24.42 -24.08
N TRP A 70 -10.63 23.11 -23.80
CA TRP A 70 -10.15 22.62 -22.51
C TRP A 70 -8.69 23.04 -22.25
N ASN A 71 -7.81 22.94 -23.25
CA ASN A 71 -6.42 23.37 -23.13
C ASN A 71 -6.32 24.89 -22.89
N TYR A 72 -7.18 25.69 -23.52
CA TYR A 72 -7.28 27.13 -23.26
C TYR A 72 -7.73 27.42 -21.82
N ILE A 73 -8.74 26.71 -21.32
CA ILE A 73 -9.18 26.85 -19.92
C ILE A 73 -8.05 26.46 -18.96
N ASP A 74 -7.36 25.34 -19.21
CA ASP A 74 -6.21 24.90 -18.41
C ASP A 74 -5.13 26.00 -18.33
N SER A 75 -4.88 26.73 -19.43
CA SER A 75 -3.92 27.84 -19.47
C SER A 75 -4.30 29.05 -18.61
N ILE A 76 -5.60 29.29 -18.40
CA ILE A 76 -6.12 30.41 -17.58
C ILE A 76 -6.17 30.03 -16.10
N VAL A 77 -6.64 28.81 -15.82
CA VAL A 77 -6.84 28.32 -14.47
C VAL A 77 -5.50 28.01 -13.81
N GLY A 78 -4.56 27.49 -14.60
CA GLY A 78 -3.34 26.88 -14.09
C GLY A 78 -3.60 25.50 -13.52
N SER A 79 -2.56 24.89 -12.98
CA SER A 79 -2.65 23.56 -12.38
C SER A 79 -3.32 23.61 -11.00
N LEU A 80 -4.10 22.59 -10.69
CA LEU A 80 -4.69 22.38 -9.37
C LEU A 80 -3.63 21.99 -8.33
N PHE A 81 -2.53 21.39 -8.80
CA PHE A 81 -1.47 20.86 -7.96
C PHE A 81 -0.18 21.64 -8.15
N THR A 82 0.70 21.52 -7.17
CA THR A 82 2.03 22.13 -7.23
C THR A 82 2.85 21.47 -8.35
N GLN A 83 3.30 22.29 -9.29
CA GLN A 83 4.06 21.85 -10.46
C GLN A 83 5.30 21.04 -10.09
N PRO A 84 5.69 20.05 -10.89
CA PRO A 84 6.88 19.25 -10.63
C PRO A 84 8.15 20.11 -10.68
N THR A 85 9.00 19.94 -9.68
CA THR A 85 10.32 20.56 -9.55
C THR A 85 11.45 19.55 -9.77
N LYS A 86 11.10 18.27 -9.84
CA LYS A 86 11.99 17.11 -9.83
C LYS A 86 11.51 16.07 -10.84
N LYS A 87 12.39 15.19 -11.31
CA LYS A 87 12.06 14.21 -12.35
C LYS A 87 11.08 13.16 -11.84
N PHE A 88 11.19 12.77 -10.58
CA PHE A 88 10.31 11.81 -9.93
C PHE A 88 9.57 12.45 -8.77
N LEU A 89 8.26 12.22 -8.72
CA LEU A 89 7.36 12.71 -7.69
C LEU A 89 6.90 11.52 -6.86
N ILE A 90 7.19 11.53 -5.56
CA ILE A 90 6.84 10.44 -4.65
C ILE A 90 5.85 10.98 -3.63
N GLY A 91 4.66 10.39 -3.59
CA GLY A 91 3.61 10.78 -2.65
C GLY A 91 3.28 9.64 -1.71
N PHE A 92 3.02 9.99 -0.45
CA PHE A 92 2.55 9.07 0.57
C PHE A 92 1.21 9.50 1.11
N ASP A 93 0.35 8.53 1.38
CA ASP A 93 -0.86 8.71 2.17
C ASP A 93 -1.19 7.44 2.94
N GLU A 94 -1.99 7.60 3.98
CA GLU A 94 -2.60 6.50 4.73
C GLU A 94 -4.12 6.59 4.75
N THR A 95 -4.78 5.44 4.75
CA THR A 95 -6.20 5.38 5.08
C THR A 95 -6.46 4.24 6.05
N GLY A 96 -7.50 4.36 6.87
CA GLY A 96 -7.75 3.35 7.89
C GLY A 96 -7.15 3.71 9.24
N LYS A 97 -6.74 4.95 9.57
CA LYS A 97 -6.27 5.30 10.93
C LYS A 97 -7.42 5.54 11.92
N GLY A 98 -8.55 6.05 11.47
CA GLY A 98 -9.75 6.33 12.29
C GLY A 98 -10.83 5.24 12.20
N GLU A 99 -10.60 4.23 11.39
CA GLU A 99 -11.55 3.20 11.03
C GLU A 99 -11.48 2.02 12.00
N ILE A 100 -12.64 1.55 12.46
CA ILE A 100 -12.78 0.38 13.33
C ILE A 100 -12.58 -0.92 12.53
N ILE A 101 -12.84 -0.88 11.23
CA ILE A 101 -12.94 -2.07 10.39
C ILE A 101 -11.75 -2.15 9.43
N GLY A 102 -11.10 -3.30 9.42
CA GLY A 102 -10.08 -3.66 8.46
C GLY A 102 -8.68 -3.18 8.84
N HIS A 103 -7.75 -3.40 7.91
CA HIS A 103 -6.36 -2.98 8.04
C HIS A 103 -6.24 -1.46 7.86
N MET A 104 -5.15 -0.90 8.34
CA MET A 104 -4.69 0.41 7.90
C MET A 104 -3.84 0.22 6.66
N HIS A 105 -4.09 1.02 5.62
CA HIS A 105 -3.41 0.96 4.34
C HIS A 105 -2.43 2.11 4.23
N LEU A 106 -1.18 1.79 3.92
CA LEU A 106 -0.07 2.72 3.74
C LEU A 106 0.36 2.65 2.27
N VAL A 107 0.21 3.74 1.53
CA VAL A 107 0.53 3.76 0.11
C VAL A 107 1.64 4.75 -0.16
N GLY A 108 2.67 4.30 -0.87
CA GLY A 108 3.60 5.18 -1.58
C GLY A 108 3.37 5.06 -3.08
N ALA A 109 3.31 6.18 -3.78
CA ALA A 109 3.22 6.23 -5.24
C ALA A 109 4.40 7.04 -5.78
N ILE A 110 5.03 6.56 -6.85
CA ILE A 110 6.06 7.27 -7.60
C ILE A 110 5.61 7.50 -9.04
N ILE A 111 5.77 8.75 -9.48
CA ILE A 111 5.30 9.25 -10.76
C ILE A 111 6.45 9.97 -11.46
N PRO A 112 6.84 9.55 -12.68
CA PRO A 112 7.67 10.37 -13.55
C PRO A 112 6.96 11.70 -13.86
N SER A 113 7.62 12.82 -13.64
CA SER A 113 7.08 14.18 -13.85
C SER A 113 6.49 14.42 -15.24
N ILE A 114 6.98 13.73 -16.27
CA ILE A 114 6.41 13.77 -17.62
C ILE A 114 4.95 13.29 -17.69
N LEU A 115 4.50 12.47 -16.74
CA LEU A 115 3.13 11.99 -16.65
C LEU A 115 2.21 12.95 -15.87
N PHE A 116 2.75 14.02 -15.27
CA PHE A 116 2.02 14.89 -14.36
C PHE A 116 0.74 15.45 -14.98
N SER A 117 0.84 16.07 -16.17
CA SER A 117 -0.32 16.70 -16.82
C SER A 117 -1.39 15.69 -17.25
N GLU A 118 -1.00 14.51 -17.74
CA GLU A 118 -1.94 13.44 -18.10
C GLU A 118 -2.69 12.93 -16.86
N LEU A 119 -1.97 12.70 -15.76
CA LEU A 119 -2.56 12.23 -14.50
C LEU A 119 -3.43 13.30 -13.84
N GLU A 120 -3.00 14.56 -13.81
CA GLU A 120 -3.80 15.68 -13.31
C GLU A 120 -5.14 15.81 -14.03
N ARG A 121 -5.16 15.64 -15.37
CA ARG A 121 -6.39 15.64 -16.16
C ARG A 121 -7.37 14.56 -15.72
N ILE A 122 -6.89 13.41 -15.25
CA ILE A 122 -7.73 12.32 -14.71
C ILE A 122 -8.21 12.70 -13.31
N ILE A 123 -7.29 13.13 -12.44
CA ILE A 123 -7.56 13.38 -11.02
C ILE A 123 -8.45 14.61 -10.80
N SER A 124 -8.35 15.66 -11.62
CA SER A 124 -9.16 16.89 -11.50
C SER A 124 -10.68 16.62 -11.59
N THR A 125 -11.05 15.51 -12.22
CA THR A 125 -12.44 15.07 -12.38
C THR A 125 -12.95 14.27 -11.18
N ALA A 126 -12.06 13.83 -10.29
CA ALA A 126 -12.40 13.04 -9.12
C ALA A 126 -13.04 13.92 -8.02
N ASP A 127 -14.30 13.65 -7.69
CA ASP A 127 -14.99 14.24 -6.54
C ASP A 127 -14.57 13.48 -5.28
N THR A 128 -13.44 13.85 -4.69
CA THR A 128 -12.91 13.13 -3.54
C THR A 128 -13.65 13.38 -2.23
N LYS A 129 -14.48 14.44 -2.19
CA LYS A 129 -15.12 14.97 -0.97
C LYS A 129 -16.51 14.40 -0.72
N LYS A 130 -17.11 13.72 -1.69
CA LYS A 130 -18.39 13.02 -1.52
C LYS A 130 -18.20 11.53 -1.26
N LYS A 131 -19.20 10.91 -0.62
CA LYS A 131 -19.30 9.45 -0.50
C LYS A 131 -19.63 8.88 -1.87
N HIS A 132 -18.78 7.99 -2.35
CA HIS A 132 -18.94 7.29 -3.62
C HIS A 132 -18.89 5.79 -3.40
N ASN A 133 -19.52 5.03 -4.29
CA ASN A 133 -19.45 3.57 -4.27
C ASN A 133 -18.06 3.07 -4.75
N PHE A 134 -17.81 1.78 -4.55
CA PHE A 134 -16.56 1.14 -4.98
C PHE A 134 -16.31 1.32 -6.49
N ASP A 135 -17.32 1.18 -7.34
CA ASP A 135 -17.16 1.21 -8.81
C ASP A 135 -16.64 2.57 -9.32
N TYR A 136 -17.00 3.66 -8.64
CA TYR A 136 -16.45 4.98 -8.91
C TYR A 136 -14.93 5.02 -8.67
N TRP A 137 -14.48 4.55 -7.51
CA TRP A 137 -13.05 4.50 -7.18
C TRP A 137 -12.28 3.51 -8.06
N ASP A 138 -12.90 2.37 -8.38
CA ASP A 138 -12.29 1.37 -9.25
C ASP A 138 -12.10 1.91 -10.68
N THR A 139 -13.05 2.71 -11.17
CA THR A 139 -12.92 3.39 -12.48
C THR A 139 -11.73 4.34 -12.51
N ILE A 140 -11.59 5.19 -11.49
CA ILE A 140 -10.44 6.12 -11.37
C ILE A 140 -9.13 5.33 -11.26
N PHE A 141 -9.10 4.29 -10.43
CA PHE A 141 -7.93 3.45 -10.25
C PHE A 141 -7.50 2.78 -11.56
N ARG A 142 -8.43 2.24 -12.36
CA ARG A 142 -8.12 1.66 -13.68
C ARG A 142 -7.49 2.69 -14.62
N GLN A 143 -7.96 3.94 -14.59
CA GLN A 143 -7.39 5.01 -15.39
C GLN A 143 -5.96 5.34 -14.96
N ILE A 144 -5.68 5.39 -13.65
CA ILE A 144 -4.33 5.58 -13.10
C ILE A 144 -3.43 4.38 -13.43
N ALA A 145 -3.96 3.16 -13.31
CA ALA A 145 -3.21 1.92 -13.55
C ALA A 145 -2.71 1.80 -15.00
N ASN A 146 -3.40 2.42 -15.97
CA ASN A 146 -2.93 2.50 -17.36
C ASN A 146 -1.59 3.22 -17.54
N PHE A 147 -1.10 3.92 -16.52
CA PHE A 147 0.20 4.58 -16.52
C PHE A 147 1.32 3.73 -15.93
N GLN A 148 1.02 2.52 -15.43
CA GLN A 148 2.04 1.66 -14.83
C GLN A 148 3.12 1.24 -15.83
N ASN A 149 2.72 0.95 -17.07
CA ASN A 149 3.64 0.67 -18.18
C ASN A 149 4.44 1.90 -18.64
N LYS A 150 4.01 3.11 -18.28
CA LYS A 150 4.71 4.39 -18.55
C LYS A 150 5.61 4.84 -17.40
N GLY A 151 5.71 4.05 -16.33
CA GLY A 151 6.63 4.30 -15.21
C GLY A 151 5.97 4.72 -13.90
N LEU A 152 4.64 4.87 -13.83
CA LEU A 152 3.95 5.00 -12.54
C LEU A 152 4.10 3.70 -11.75
N LYS A 153 4.63 3.77 -10.53
CA LYS A 153 4.67 2.60 -9.62
C LYS A 153 4.02 2.99 -8.30
N PHE A 154 3.44 2.02 -7.62
CA PHE A 154 2.98 2.22 -6.24
C PHE A 154 3.22 0.96 -5.43
N ILE A 155 3.40 1.14 -4.12
CA ILE A 155 3.56 0.07 -3.14
C ILE A 155 2.51 0.30 -2.06
N GLU A 156 1.75 -0.76 -1.77
CA GLU A 156 0.78 -0.78 -0.66
C GLU A 156 1.26 -1.72 0.44
N GLU A 157 1.35 -1.17 1.64
CA GLU A 157 1.56 -1.88 2.88
C GLU A 157 0.34 -1.82 3.78
N LYS A 158 0.20 -2.82 4.64
CA LYS A 158 -0.94 -2.93 5.55
C LYS A 158 -0.44 -3.08 6.98
N ILE A 159 -1.04 -2.35 7.91
CA ILE A 159 -0.92 -2.61 9.35
C ILE A 159 -2.20 -3.31 9.79
N PRO A 160 -2.11 -4.49 10.41
CA PRO A 160 -3.29 -5.27 10.76
C PRO A 160 -3.98 -4.76 12.04
N PRO A 161 -5.28 -5.09 12.21
CA PRO A 161 -6.07 -4.72 13.39
C PRO A 161 -5.40 -5.05 14.73
N TRP A 162 -4.76 -6.22 14.87
CA TRP A 162 -4.11 -6.63 16.12
C TRP A 162 -2.89 -5.79 16.47
N ASP A 163 -2.13 -5.32 15.47
CA ASP A 163 -1.02 -4.39 15.71
C ASP A 163 -1.53 -2.99 16.02
N ILE A 164 -2.61 -2.55 15.35
CA ILE A 164 -3.26 -1.26 15.63
C ILE A 164 -3.84 -1.24 17.04
N ASP A 165 -4.48 -2.34 17.46
CA ASP A 165 -5.09 -2.46 18.77
C ASP A 165 -4.06 -2.42 19.89
N ARG A 166 -2.89 -3.01 19.67
CA ARG A 166 -1.86 -3.17 20.69
C ARG A 166 -0.85 -2.03 20.74
N TYR A 167 -0.38 -1.56 19.59
CA TYR A 167 0.82 -0.72 19.51
C TYR A 167 0.55 0.72 19.07
N ASN A 168 1.51 1.58 19.38
CA ASN A 168 1.60 2.90 18.77
C ASN A 168 2.06 2.77 17.32
N ILE A 169 1.09 2.91 16.40
CA ILE A 169 1.26 2.71 14.96
C ILE A 169 2.19 3.73 14.29
N ASN A 170 2.40 4.93 14.84
CA ASN A 170 3.25 5.94 14.20
C ASN A 170 4.68 5.42 14.00
N LYS A 171 5.22 4.66 14.96
CA LYS A 171 6.55 4.03 14.82
C LYS A 171 6.59 2.96 13.73
N ILE A 172 5.49 2.24 13.54
CA ILE A 172 5.37 1.24 12.47
C ILE A 172 5.32 1.95 11.11
N MET A 173 4.54 3.02 11.00
CA MET A 173 4.41 3.84 9.79
C MET A 173 5.76 4.43 9.36
N ASP A 174 6.54 4.97 10.30
CA ASP A 174 7.88 5.52 10.04
C ASP A 174 8.77 4.50 9.28
N VAL A 175 8.89 3.28 9.82
CA VAL A 175 9.72 2.21 9.25
C VAL A 175 9.17 1.74 7.91
N VAL A 176 7.84 1.62 7.78
CA VAL A 176 7.20 1.19 6.53
C VAL A 176 7.41 2.23 5.42
N TYR A 177 7.22 3.52 5.68
CA TYR A 177 7.48 4.58 4.69
C TYR A 177 8.95 4.67 4.31
N GLN A 178 9.87 4.54 5.26
CA GLN A 178 11.30 4.42 4.96
C GLN A 178 11.60 3.21 4.05
N ARG A 179 10.99 2.04 4.31
CA ARG A 179 11.16 0.85 3.47
C ARG A 179 10.62 1.04 2.05
N ILE A 180 9.46 1.68 1.91
CA ILE A 180 8.87 1.99 0.59
C ILE A 180 9.80 2.93 -0.19
N LEU A 181 10.30 3.99 0.44
CA LEU A 181 11.29 4.90 -0.15
C LEU A 181 12.55 4.16 -0.60
N ASN A 182 13.13 3.33 0.26
CA ASN A 182 14.30 2.51 -0.06
C ASN A 182 14.06 1.56 -1.24
N THR A 183 12.81 1.14 -1.45
CA THR A 183 12.43 0.32 -2.59
C THR A 183 12.37 1.14 -3.87
N PHE A 184 11.85 2.37 -3.82
CA PHE A 184 11.85 3.27 -4.98
C PHE A 184 13.26 3.68 -5.40
N PHE A 185 14.17 3.93 -4.45
CA PHE A 185 15.55 4.33 -4.72
C PHE A 185 16.43 3.26 -5.39
N ARG A 186 15.92 2.05 -5.63
CA ARG A 186 16.66 1.04 -6.42
C ARG A 186 16.79 1.44 -7.89
N ASP A 187 15.77 2.13 -8.41
CA ASP A 187 15.63 2.41 -9.84
C ASP A 187 15.86 3.89 -10.19
N ILE A 188 16.05 4.76 -9.19
CA ILE A 188 16.09 6.22 -9.34
C ILE A 188 17.13 6.87 -8.42
N LEU A 189 17.53 8.08 -8.78
CA LEU A 189 18.44 8.91 -7.97
C LEU A 189 17.67 9.77 -6.96
N ILE A 190 18.19 9.85 -5.73
CA ILE A 190 17.54 10.58 -4.61
C ILE A 190 17.42 12.08 -4.93
N GLU A 191 18.48 12.68 -5.49
CA GLU A 191 18.53 14.09 -5.87
C GLU A 191 17.50 14.49 -6.94
N GLU A 192 16.96 13.51 -7.69
CA GLU A 192 15.97 13.70 -8.73
C GLU A 192 14.52 13.56 -8.22
N CYS A 193 14.34 13.41 -6.90
CA CYS A 193 13.05 13.16 -6.27
C CYS A 193 12.48 14.39 -5.55
N ARG A 194 11.17 14.62 -5.70
CA ARG A 194 10.33 15.34 -4.74
C ARG A 194 9.52 14.32 -3.95
N ILE A 195 9.54 14.41 -2.62
CA ILE A 195 8.89 13.48 -1.71
C ILE A 195 7.88 14.25 -0.88
N VAL A 196 6.61 13.89 -0.99
CA VAL A 196 5.48 14.52 -0.32
C VAL A 196 4.83 13.52 0.61
N ILE A 197 4.71 13.87 1.89
CA ILE A 197 4.15 13.01 2.92
C ILE A 197 3.09 13.80 3.71
N ASP A 198 1.91 13.21 3.89
CA ASP A 198 0.92 13.76 4.82
C ASP A 198 1.39 13.60 6.27
N ASP A 199 1.32 14.68 7.06
CA ASP A 199 1.89 14.67 8.40
C ASP A 199 0.96 14.00 9.42
N TYR A 200 1.11 12.69 9.59
CA TYR A 200 0.40 11.89 10.60
C TYR A 200 0.98 12.00 12.02
N GLY A 201 1.94 12.91 12.23
CA GLY A 201 2.80 12.98 13.42
C GLY A 201 4.06 12.15 13.23
N ILE A 202 4.83 12.48 12.17
CA ILE A 202 6.07 11.79 11.78
C ILE A 202 7.06 11.73 12.93
N GLY A 203 7.50 10.52 13.27
CA GLY A 203 8.45 10.26 14.36
C GLY A 203 9.89 10.58 13.99
N GLU A 204 10.79 10.41 14.97
CA GLU A 204 12.20 10.76 14.83
C GLU A 204 12.94 9.89 13.81
N THR A 205 12.56 8.61 13.68
CA THR A 205 13.17 7.67 12.74
C THR A 205 13.00 8.14 11.30
N LEU A 206 11.76 8.39 10.88
CA LEU A 206 11.50 8.87 9.53
C LEU A 206 12.01 10.31 9.34
N ARG A 207 11.91 11.18 10.36
CA ARG A 207 12.44 12.56 10.29
C ARG A 207 13.94 12.60 10.00
N ARG A 208 14.76 11.79 10.70
CA ARG A 208 16.20 11.67 10.43
C ARG A 208 16.47 11.22 9.02
N PHE A 209 15.71 10.23 8.55
CA PHE A 209 15.84 9.71 7.20
C PHE A 209 15.49 10.78 6.15
N LEU A 210 14.38 11.50 6.30
CA LEU A 210 14.00 12.59 5.41
C LEU A 210 15.04 13.72 5.39
N ASN A 211 15.64 14.06 6.54
CA ASN A 211 16.74 15.03 6.61
C ASN A 211 17.97 14.57 5.81
N PHE A 212 18.33 13.28 5.91
CA PHE A 212 19.38 12.70 5.10
C PHE A 212 19.06 12.81 3.59
N LEU A 213 17.83 12.50 3.18
CA LEU A 213 17.41 12.62 1.78
C LEU A 213 17.47 14.07 1.28
N ALA A 214 17.07 15.04 2.11
CA ALA A 214 17.19 16.46 1.80
C ALA A 214 18.66 16.87 1.60
N GLN A 215 19.58 16.39 2.45
CA GLN A 215 21.03 16.62 2.29
C GLN A 215 21.59 15.98 1.01
N LYS A 216 20.96 14.91 0.50
CA LYS A 216 21.25 14.30 -0.80
C LYS A 216 20.59 15.02 -1.98
N GLY A 217 19.86 16.11 -1.74
CA GLY A 217 19.30 16.95 -2.80
C GLY A 217 17.86 16.64 -3.18
N ALA A 218 17.19 15.71 -2.48
CA ALA A 218 15.75 15.51 -2.63
C ALA A 218 14.97 16.73 -2.11
N GLU A 219 13.84 17.05 -2.75
CA GLU A 219 12.89 18.00 -2.18
C GLU A 219 11.95 17.26 -1.23
N ILE A 220 11.88 17.69 0.02
CA ILE A 220 11.03 17.07 1.05
C ILE A 220 9.90 18.02 1.42
N VAL A 221 8.66 17.54 1.30
CA VAL A 221 7.46 18.25 1.73
C VAL A 221 6.71 17.38 2.73
N VAL A 222 6.65 17.86 3.97
CA VAL A 222 5.80 17.31 5.01
C VAL A 222 4.75 18.37 5.33
N SER A 223 3.49 18.07 5.06
CA SER A 223 2.38 19.02 5.24
C SER A 223 1.12 18.27 5.65
N GLN A 224 0.29 18.93 6.44
CA GLN A 224 -1.10 18.50 6.64
C GLN A 224 -1.88 18.66 5.33
N LYS A 225 -2.75 17.69 5.01
CA LYS A 225 -3.58 17.64 3.79
C LYS A 225 -2.75 17.76 2.53
N ALA A 226 -1.66 17.00 2.46
CA ALA A 226 -0.74 17.05 1.32
C ALA A 226 -1.44 16.70 -0.01
N ASP A 227 -2.44 15.82 0.04
CA ASP A 227 -3.27 15.42 -1.10
C ASP A 227 -4.05 16.58 -1.73
N ASP A 228 -4.35 17.65 -1.00
CA ASP A 228 -5.01 18.85 -1.54
C ASP A 228 -4.07 19.72 -2.40
N LYS A 229 -2.75 19.58 -2.27
CA LYS A 229 -1.76 20.46 -2.92
C LYS A 229 -0.83 19.74 -3.89
N TYR A 230 -0.66 18.43 -3.75
CA TYR A 230 0.31 17.66 -4.52
C TYR A 230 -0.35 16.44 -5.18
N LEU A 231 -0.11 16.29 -6.49
CA LEU A 231 -0.72 15.23 -7.30
C LEU A 231 -0.27 13.84 -6.84
N GLU A 232 1.00 13.69 -6.48
CA GLU A 232 1.57 12.44 -6.02
C GLU A 232 0.94 11.95 -4.71
N ALA A 233 0.70 12.85 -3.75
CA ALA A 233 0.00 12.54 -2.51
C ALA A 233 -1.48 12.22 -2.79
N ARG A 234 -2.11 12.96 -3.71
CA ARG A 234 -3.49 12.67 -4.14
C ARG A 234 -3.63 11.29 -4.77
N ILE A 235 -2.68 10.86 -5.59
CA ILE A 235 -2.69 9.53 -6.20
C ILE A 235 -2.52 8.44 -5.14
N ALA A 236 -1.59 8.61 -4.20
CA ALA A 236 -1.44 7.68 -3.09
C ALA A 236 -2.75 7.56 -2.29
N SER A 237 -3.41 8.68 -2.00
CA SER A 237 -4.69 8.72 -1.30
C SER A 237 -5.81 7.99 -2.03
N LEU A 238 -5.93 8.20 -3.34
CA LEU A 238 -6.95 7.53 -4.15
C LEU A 238 -6.76 6.01 -4.18
N ILE A 239 -5.52 5.54 -4.29
CA ILE A 239 -5.18 4.12 -4.24
C ILE A 239 -5.54 3.54 -2.87
N ALA A 240 -5.13 4.22 -1.79
CA ALA A 240 -5.43 3.80 -0.41
C ALA A 240 -6.95 3.70 -0.19
N LYS A 241 -7.70 4.75 -0.57
CA LYS A 241 -9.17 4.82 -0.45
C LYS A 241 -9.87 3.72 -1.23
N ARG A 242 -9.46 3.47 -2.49
CA ARG A 242 -10.01 2.38 -3.31
C ARG A 242 -9.83 1.02 -2.65
N ASN A 243 -8.65 0.77 -2.09
CA ASN A 243 -8.36 -0.52 -1.45
C ASN A 243 -9.12 -0.69 -0.12
N ARG A 244 -9.34 0.38 0.64
CA ARG A 244 -10.24 0.35 1.79
C ARG A 244 -11.69 0.05 1.38
N GLU A 245 -12.20 0.73 0.36
CA GLU A 245 -13.56 0.49 -0.15
C GLU A 245 -13.74 -0.94 -0.69
N MET A 246 -12.69 -1.52 -1.28
CA MET A 246 -12.69 -2.94 -1.66
C MET A 246 -12.93 -3.85 -0.45
N VAL A 247 -12.25 -3.59 0.67
CA VAL A 247 -12.42 -4.39 1.90
C VAL A 247 -13.86 -4.31 2.40
N ILE A 248 -14.44 -3.10 2.46
CA ILE A 248 -15.83 -2.89 2.87
C ILE A 248 -16.81 -3.61 1.94
N LYS A 249 -16.60 -3.51 0.62
CA LYS A 249 -17.41 -4.24 -0.38
C LYS A 249 -17.33 -5.75 -0.15
N THR A 250 -16.13 -6.31 -0.03
CA THR A 250 -15.94 -7.75 0.20
C THR A 250 -16.58 -8.22 1.51
N ILE A 251 -16.53 -7.43 2.57
CA ILE A 251 -17.20 -7.77 3.83
C ILE A 251 -18.73 -7.82 3.64
N ASN A 252 -19.30 -6.81 2.99
CA ASN A 252 -20.75 -6.77 2.73
C ASN A 252 -21.24 -7.90 1.80
N GLU A 253 -20.40 -8.40 0.90
CA GLU A 253 -20.75 -9.48 -0.04
C GLU A 253 -20.70 -10.87 0.60
N LYS A 254 -19.95 -11.04 1.69
CA LYS A 254 -19.76 -12.33 2.37
C LYS A 254 -20.91 -12.67 3.31
N GLU A 255 -21.61 -13.77 3.02
CA GLU A 255 -22.73 -14.28 3.84
C GLU A 255 -22.38 -14.45 5.31
N GLU A 256 -21.15 -14.87 5.63
CA GLU A 256 -20.66 -15.04 7.00
C GLU A 256 -20.71 -13.76 7.86
N PHE A 257 -20.67 -12.58 7.21
CA PHE A 257 -20.63 -11.28 7.87
C PHE A 257 -21.90 -10.45 7.67
N LYS A 258 -22.89 -10.99 6.95
CA LYS A 258 -24.15 -10.27 6.70
C LYS A 258 -25.02 -10.26 7.96
N ILE A 259 -25.60 -9.10 8.21
CA ILE A 259 -26.70 -8.91 9.14
C ILE A 259 -27.91 -8.51 8.30
N GLU A 260 -29.06 -9.11 8.56
CA GLU A 260 -30.27 -8.88 7.78
C GLU A 260 -30.59 -7.37 7.71
N ASN A 261 -30.78 -6.88 6.48
CA ASN A 261 -31.08 -5.48 6.16
C ASN A 261 -30.06 -4.45 6.69
N LEU A 262 -28.81 -4.84 6.98
CA LEU A 262 -27.80 -3.93 7.49
C LEU A 262 -26.43 -4.12 6.82
N SER A 263 -25.97 -3.06 6.14
CA SER A 263 -24.60 -2.95 5.66
C SER A 263 -23.68 -2.46 6.77
N ILE A 264 -22.40 -2.82 6.69
CA ILE A 264 -21.37 -2.44 7.66
C ILE A 264 -21.06 -0.93 7.70
N GLY A 265 -21.56 -0.15 6.74
CA GLY A 265 -21.24 1.27 6.60
C GLY A 265 -19.84 1.50 6.04
N SER A 266 -19.24 2.64 6.38
CA SER A 266 -17.90 3.06 5.91
C SER A 266 -16.74 2.41 6.67
N GLY A 267 -17.01 1.86 7.86
CA GLY A 267 -16.00 1.35 8.78
C GLY A 267 -15.41 2.40 9.72
N ASN A 268 -15.79 3.68 9.59
CA ASN A 268 -15.29 4.76 10.44
C ASN A 268 -15.95 4.74 11.83
N ALA A 269 -15.20 5.11 12.87
CA ALA A 269 -15.72 5.17 14.24
C ALA A 269 -16.87 6.16 14.45
N GLY A 270 -16.99 7.19 13.60
CA GLY A 270 -18.09 8.15 13.62
C GLY A 270 -19.26 7.82 12.70
N ASP A 271 -19.25 6.69 12.00
CA ASP A 271 -20.34 6.30 11.11
C ASP A 271 -21.43 5.54 11.87
N GLY A 272 -22.61 6.15 12.03
CA GLY A 272 -23.74 5.56 12.75
C GLY A 272 -24.16 4.19 12.21
N GLN A 273 -24.04 3.95 10.89
CA GLN A 273 -24.36 2.64 10.32
C GLN A 273 -23.34 1.58 10.74
N THR A 274 -22.05 1.95 10.84
CA THR A 274 -21.00 1.07 11.34
C THR A 274 -21.23 0.74 12.81
N ILE A 275 -21.60 1.71 13.64
CA ILE A 275 -21.90 1.48 15.05
C ILE A 275 -23.11 0.55 15.22
N GLU A 276 -24.21 0.78 14.48
CA GLU A 276 -25.37 -0.11 14.50
C GLU A 276 -25.01 -1.55 14.12
N TRP A 277 -24.15 -1.72 13.10
CA TRP A 277 -23.70 -3.04 12.68
C TRP A 277 -22.88 -3.73 13.79
N LEU A 278 -21.97 -3.00 14.44
CA LEU A 278 -21.15 -3.52 15.54
C LEU A 278 -22.01 -3.93 16.74
N GLU A 279 -23.01 -3.12 17.10
CA GLU A 279 -23.94 -3.42 18.19
C GLU A 279 -24.76 -4.69 17.90
N LYS A 280 -25.30 -4.83 16.68
CA LYS A 280 -26.05 -6.04 16.30
C LYS A 280 -25.15 -7.26 16.25
N TRP A 281 -23.92 -7.13 15.74
CA TRP A 281 -22.94 -8.22 15.75
C TRP A 281 -22.66 -8.68 17.19
N TYR A 282 -22.36 -7.75 18.09
CA TYR A 282 -22.08 -8.05 19.49
C TYR A 282 -23.29 -8.69 20.20
N LYS A 283 -24.50 -8.16 19.99
CA LYS A 283 -25.76 -8.72 20.54
C LYS A 283 -26.05 -10.14 20.06
N SER A 284 -25.51 -10.57 18.91
CA SER A 284 -25.67 -11.94 18.42
C SER A 284 -24.91 -12.99 19.26
N GLY A 285 -24.05 -12.56 20.19
CA GLY A 285 -23.24 -13.43 21.03
C GLY A 285 -22.04 -14.06 20.31
N LYS A 286 -21.81 -13.72 19.04
CA LYS A 286 -20.64 -14.15 18.27
C LYS A 286 -19.38 -13.40 18.72
N ASP A 287 -18.24 -14.07 18.60
CA ASP A 287 -16.94 -13.43 18.77
C ASP A 287 -16.74 -12.30 17.75
N TRP A 288 -15.94 -11.31 18.12
CA TRP A 288 -15.51 -10.27 17.19
C TRP A 288 -14.75 -10.88 16.02
N LEU A 289 -15.10 -10.41 14.82
CA LEU A 289 -14.35 -10.76 13.63
C LEU A 289 -12.94 -10.21 13.71
N TRP A 290 -11.98 -10.95 13.17
CA TRP A 290 -10.55 -10.64 13.22
C TRP A 290 -10.19 -9.26 12.64
N PHE A 291 -11.06 -8.70 11.79
CA PHE A 291 -10.88 -7.38 11.19
C PHE A 291 -11.45 -6.22 12.02
N ILE A 292 -12.06 -6.48 13.17
CA ILE A 292 -12.59 -5.45 14.07
C ILE A 292 -11.52 -5.02 15.06
N ARG A 293 -11.27 -3.70 15.13
CA ARG A 293 -10.34 -3.08 16.06
C ARG A 293 -11.03 -2.76 17.36
N ARG A 294 -10.67 -3.50 18.41
CA ARG A 294 -11.35 -3.49 19.70
C ARG A 294 -10.84 -2.41 20.64
N SER A 295 -9.73 -1.75 20.29
CA SER A 295 -9.15 -0.69 21.12
C SER A 295 -9.84 0.67 20.95
N TYR A 296 -10.70 0.83 19.95
CA TYR A 296 -11.42 2.08 19.69
C TYR A 296 -12.53 2.27 20.72
N SER A 297 -12.75 3.52 21.14
CA SER A 297 -13.74 3.88 22.17
C SER A 297 -15.14 3.34 21.83
N SER A 298 -15.59 3.42 20.58
CA SER A 298 -16.92 2.94 20.21
C SER A 298 -17.09 1.42 20.43
N VAL A 299 -16.06 0.61 20.14
CA VAL A 299 -16.12 -0.84 20.40
C VAL A 299 -16.01 -1.13 21.89
N ARG A 300 -15.16 -0.40 22.60
CA ARG A 300 -15.00 -0.48 24.06
C ARG A 300 -16.31 -0.20 24.79
N GLU A 301 -17.05 0.83 24.35
CA GLU A 301 -18.35 1.21 24.89
C GLU A 301 -19.39 0.10 24.67
N ILE A 302 -19.43 -0.50 23.48
CA ILE A 302 -20.27 -1.68 23.19
C ILE A 302 -19.93 -2.84 24.12
N GLU A 303 -18.64 -3.06 24.41
CA GLU A 303 -18.18 -4.06 25.37
C GLU A 303 -18.38 -3.68 26.85
N GLY A 304 -18.87 -2.46 27.15
CA GLY A 304 -19.06 -1.95 28.52
C GLY A 304 -17.77 -1.58 29.24
N LYS A 305 -16.65 -1.41 28.53
CA LYS A 305 -15.32 -1.16 29.11
C LYS A 305 -14.94 0.32 29.07
N LYS A 306 -14.90 0.98 30.24
CA LYS A 306 -14.67 2.45 30.35
C LYS A 306 -13.23 2.93 30.34
N GLU A 307 -12.26 2.06 30.61
CA GLU A 307 -10.84 2.44 30.66
C GLU A 307 -10.26 2.85 29.29
N GLU A 308 -9.28 3.72 29.24
CA GLU A 308 -8.53 3.94 28.00
C GLU A 308 -7.45 2.85 27.84
N ILE A 309 -7.29 2.33 26.63
CA ILE A 309 -6.17 1.41 26.33
C ILE A 309 -4.92 2.24 26.08
N ARG A 310 -3.93 2.08 26.95
CA ARG A 310 -2.59 2.58 26.68
C ARG A 310 -1.92 1.70 25.63
N LYS A 311 -1.60 2.29 24.48
CA LYS A 311 -0.87 1.62 23.41
C LYS A 311 0.58 1.32 23.83
N GLU A 312 1.03 0.10 23.57
CA GLU A 312 2.40 -0.34 23.78
C GLU A 312 3.33 0.26 22.72
N ILE A 313 4.62 0.37 23.02
CA ILE A 313 5.63 0.63 21.99
C ILE A 313 5.76 -0.66 21.17
N PRO A 314 5.66 -0.60 19.82
CA PRO A 314 5.87 -1.79 19.00
C PRO A 314 7.25 -2.40 19.26
N PRO A 315 7.40 -3.73 19.33
CA PRO A 315 8.64 -4.40 19.67
C PRO A 315 9.60 -4.46 18.47
N LEU A 316 9.76 -3.32 17.78
CA LEU A 316 10.79 -3.11 16.77
C LEU A 316 12.13 -3.06 17.48
N ASN A 317 12.92 -4.12 17.36
CA ASN A 317 14.20 -4.23 18.04
C ASN A 317 15.34 -4.07 17.03
N GLU A 318 15.80 -2.84 16.86
CA GLU A 318 16.94 -2.51 15.99
C GLU A 318 18.25 -3.15 16.45
N ASP A 319 18.38 -3.52 17.73
CA ASP A 319 19.58 -4.19 18.25
C ASP A 319 19.71 -5.62 17.72
N LEU A 320 18.62 -6.19 17.18
CA LEU A 320 18.68 -7.45 16.44
C LEU A 320 19.34 -7.28 15.06
N LEU A 321 19.48 -6.06 14.54
CA LEU A 321 20.00 -5.81 13.19
C LEU A 321 21.45 -5.33 13.27
N THR A 322 22.31 -5.91 12.44
CA THR A 322 23.71 -5.43 12.38
C THR A 322 23.80 -3.96 11.98
N GLU A 323 24.85 -3.30 12.48
CA GLU A 323 25.13 -1.89 12.19
C GLU A 323 25.28 -1.63 10.69
N CYS A 324 25.88 -2.55 9.94
CA CYS A 324 25.98 -2.46 8.48
C CYS A 324 24.61 -2.38 7.80
N PHE A 325 23.65 -3.24 8.18
CA PHE A 325 22.30 -3.20 7.63
C PHE A 325 21.59 -1.89 7.98
N LYS A 326 21.64 -1.47 9.25
CA LYS A 326 21.00 -0.23 9.71
C LYS A 326 21.56 0.99 8.98
N GLN A 327 22.88 1.06 8.80
CA GLN A 327 23.51 2.15 8.06
C GLN A 327 23.05 2.18 6.60
N GLN A 328 23.04 1.06 5.90
CA GLN A 328 22.53 1.03 4.52
C GLN A 328 21.07 1.46 4.45
N PHE A 329 20.23 0.94 5.36
CA PHE A 329 18.81 1.27 5.42
C PHE A 329 18.56 2.76 5.67
N ASN A 330 19.38 3.39 6.53
CA ASN A 330 19.35 4.83 6.82
C ASN A 330 19.96 5.69 5.69
N LEU A 331 20.76 5.09 4.81
CA LEU A 331 21.34 5.74 3.62
C LEU A 331 20.48 5.59 2.36
N GLY A 332 19.25 5.14 2.48
CA GLY A 332 18.34 5.00 1.34
C GLY A 332 18.44 3.64 0.64
N LYS A 333 19.18 2.68 1.21
CA LYS A 333 19.50 1.39 0.58
C LYS A 333 18.94 0.24 1.40
N LEU A 334 17.90 -0.40 0.87
CA LEU A 334 17.53 -1.73 1.32
C LEU A 334 18.33 -2.74 0.49
N ASP A 335 19.22 -3.50 1.12
CA ASP A 335 19.95 -4.62 0.51
C ASP A 335 19.87 -5.81 1.46
N ILE A 336 19.17 -6.86 1.03
CA ILE A 336 18.99 -8.06 1.84
C ILE A 336 20.32 -8.77 2.13
N ARG A 337 21.35 -8.54 1.31
CA ARG A 337 22.69 -9.14 1.50
C ARG A 337 23.44 -8.54 2.69
N ALA A 338 23.06 -7.33 3.10
CA ALA A 338 23.58 -6.71 4.32
C ALA A 338 22.89 -7.22 5.58
N LEU A 339 21.74 -7.90 5.46
CA LEU A 339 20.97 -8.36 6.60
C LEU A 339 21.72 -9.46 7.35
N SER A 340 21.84 -9.27 8.65
CA SER A 340 22.33 -10.25 9.62
C SER A 340 21.69 -9.94 10.95
N VAL A 341 21.36 -11.00 11.69
CA VAL A 341 20.69 -10.90 12.99
C VAL A 341 21.71 -11.06 14.10
N VAL A 342 21.78 -10.07 14.99
CA VAL A 342 22.61 -10.11 16.20
C VAL A 342 21.82 -10.81 17.31
N CYS A 343 22.38 -11.88 17.85
CA CYS A 343 21.76 -12.57 18.97
C CYS A 343 21.92 -11.76 20.26
N PRO A 344 20.82 -11.43 20.98
CA PRO A 344 20.91 -10.65 22.22
C PRO A 344 21.57 -11.41 23.37
N HIS A 345 21.67 -12.74 23.28
CA HIS A 345 22.22 -13.58 24.34
C HIS A 345 23.72 -13.86 24.21
N CYS A 346 24.24 -13.97 22.98
CA CYS A 346 25.64 -14.33 22.75
C CYS A 346 26.40 -13.36 21.85
N GLY A 347 25.75 -12.30 21.35
CA GLY A 347 26.37 -11.30 20.47
C GLY A 347 26.66 -11.79 19.05
N THR A 348 26.51 -13.08 18.75
CA THR A 348 26.76 -13.64 17.42
C THR A 348 25.85 -12.99 16.38
N ALA A 349 26.45 -12.36 15.37
CA ALA A 349 25.77 -11.92 14.16
C ALA A 349 25.67 -13.09 13.17
N SER A 350 24.46 -13.47 12.80
CA SER A 350 24.21 -14.61 11.91
C SER A 350 23.38 -14.23 10.70
N ARG A 351 23.75 -14.79 9.54
CA ARG A 351 22.93 -14.76 8.31
C ARG A 351 21.88 -15.86 8.27
N SER A 352 21.77 -16.66 9.33
CA SER A 352 20.68 -17.62 9.44
C SER A 352 20.18 -17.75 10.87
N VAL A 353 18.89 -18.05 10.99
CA VAL A 353 18.23 -18.38 12.26
C VAL A 353 17.52 -19.72 12.10
N GLN A 354 17.42 -20.47 13.19
CA GLN A 354 16.67 -21.71 13.20
C GLN A 354 15.25 -21.43 13.66
N LEU A 355 14.24 -21.91 12.94
CA LEU A 355 12.84 -21.75 13.29
C LEU A 355 12.28 -23.11 13.72
N ILE A 356 12.21 -23.33 15.04
CA ILE A 356 11.72 -24.60 15.58
C ILE A 356 10.22 -24.55 15.81
N ASN A 357 9.54 -25.67 15.57
CA ASN A 357 8.17 -25.85 16.04
C ASN A 357 8.18 -26.49 17.44
N LYS A 358 7.76 -25.75 18.47
CA LYS A 358 7.61 -26.24 19.85
C LYS A 358 6.24 -25.85 20.39
N ASP A 359 5.48 -26.82 20.90
CA ASP A 359 4.13 -26.63 21.43
C ASP A 359 3.22 -25.88 20.44
N ASP A 360 3.36 -26.25 19.16
CA ASP A 360 2.71 -25.63 18.01
C ASP A 360 2.96 -24.11 17.86
N ARG A 361 4.12 -23.66 18.32
CA ARG A 361 4.64 -22.30 18.11
C ARG A 361 5.95 -22.37 17.35
N PHE A 362 6.07 -21.50 16.35
CA PHE A 362 7.29 -21.35 15.57
C PHE A 362 8.18 -20.32 16.28
N ILE A 363 9.27 -20.80 16.87
CA ILE A 363 10.15 -20.01 17.73
C ILE A 363 11.51 -19.84 17.03
N PRO A 364 11.92 -18.60 16.75
CA PRO A 364 13.24 -18.33 16.18
C PRO A 364 14.33 -18.50 17.25
N LYS A 365 15.40 -19.19 16.88
CA LYS A 365 16.53 -19.49 17.74
C LYS A 365 17.86 -19.14 17.09
N CYS A 366 18.79 -18.70 17.93
CA CYS A 366 20.17 -18.49 17.54
C CYS A 366 20.85 -19.83 17.25
N HIS A 367 21.55 -19.93 16.12
CA HIS A 367 22.30 -21.14 15.77
C HIS A 367 23.52 -21.40 16.68
N SER A 368 24.05 -20.35 17.31
CA SER A 368 25.25 -20.43 18.15
C SER A 368 24.94 -20.84 19.59
N CYS A 369 23.96 -20.20 20.25
CA CYS A 369 23.64 -20.47 21.66
C CYS A 369 22.30 -21.17 21.89
N ASN A 370 21.52 -21.46 20.83
CA ASN A 370 20.21 -22.12 20.90
C ASN A 370 19.12 -21.38 21.71
N ASN A 371 19.41 -20.15 22.18
CA ASN A 371 18.44 -19.28 22.84
C ASN A 371 17.45 -18.69 21.84
N THR A 372 16.23 -18.44 22.32
CA THR A 372 15.16 -17.78 21.56
C THR A 372 15.57 -16.35 21.22
N ILE A 373 15.25 -15.88 20.02
CA ILE A 373 15.42 -14.48 19.61
C ILE A 373 14.05 -13.81 19.61
N GLU A 374 13.69 -13.20 20.73
CA GLU A 374 12.38 -12.56 20.91
C GLU A 374 12.16 -11.42 19.90
N ASN A 375 10.91 -11.29 19.43
CA ASN A 375 10.46 -10.23 18.50
C ASN A 375 11.18 -10.18 17.15
N LEU A 376 11.89 -11.25 16.78
CA LEU A 376 12.57 -11.33 15.49
C LEU A 376 11.58 -11.27 14.31
N ASP A 377 10.46 -11.97 14.43
CA ASP A 377 9.38 -11.95 13.45
C ASP A 377 8.88 -10.53 13.19
N PHE A 378 8.56 -9.78 14.26
CA PHE A 378 8.06 -8.41 14.17
C PHE A 378 9.09 -7.47 13.54
N THR A 379 10.36 -7.59 13.95
CA THR A 379 11.45 -6.78 13.40
C THR A 379 11.67 -7.06 11.91
N LEU A 380 11.79 -8.34 11.51
CA LEU A 380 11.99 -8.72 10.11
C LEU A 380 10.79 -8.37 9.23
N ARG A 381 9.57 -8.48 9.76
CA ARG A 381 8.33 -8.09 9.06
C ARG A 381 8.36 -6.64 8.61
N TYR A 382 8.74 -5.72 9.49
CA TYR A 382 8.69 -4.29 9.19
C TYR A 382 9.93 -3.78 8.46
N TYR A 383 11.11 -4.37 8.70
CA TYR A 383 12.32 -3.98 7.97
C TYR A 383 12.44 -4.61 6.56
N CYS A 384 11.99 -5.85 6.37
CA CYS A 384 12.19 -6.60 5.12
C CYS A 384 10.87 -6.93 4.42
N GLY A 385 9.88 -7.44 5.15
CA GLY A 385 8.50 -7.66 4.66
C GLY A 385 8.29 -8.79 3.66
N PHE A 386 9.33 -9.24 2.95
CA PHE A 386 9.23 -10.27 1.90
C PHE A 386 9.94 -11.57 2.28
N ILE A 387 9.28 -12.69 2.01
CA ILE A 387 9.82 -14.05 2.21
C ILE A 387 9.67 -14.82 0.90
N ILE A 388 10.72 -15.54 0.51
CA ILE A 388 10.71 -16.52 -0.57
C ILE A 388 10.91 -17.91 0.05
N PRO A 389 9.92 -18.82 -0.07
CA PRO A 389 10.11 -20.22 0.25
C PRO A 389 10.75 -20.98 -0.90
N ASP A 390 11.60 -21.93 -0.56
CA ASP A 390 11.99 -22.99 -1.51
C ASP A 390 10.86 -24.03 -1.69
N SER A 391 11.08 -24.93 -2.63
CA SER A 391 10.13 -26.00 -2.95
C SER A 391 9.93 -26.99 -1.79
N ASN A 392 10.93 -27.18 -0.92
CA ASN A 392 10.83 -28.03 0.26
C ASN A 392 9.85 -27.46 1.30
N ILE A 393 9.91 -26.15 1.54
CA ILE A 393 9.01 -25.46 2.47
C ILE A 393 7.55 -25.58 2.02
N ILE A 394 7.29 -25.37 0.73
CA ILE A 394 5.95 -25.47 0.15
C ILE A 394 5.45 -26.91 0.19
N ASN A 395 6.24 -27.88 -0.28
CA ASN A 395 5.81 -29.29 -0.33
C ASN A 395 5.52 -29.87 1.08
N ARG A 396 6.20 -29.39 2.13
CA ARG A 396 5.97 -29.80 3.53
C ARG A 396 4.84 -29.03 4.23
N GLY A 397 4.29 -28.01 3.57
CA GLY A 397 3.25 -27.13 4.08
C GLY A 397 3.63 -26.38 5.36
N LEU A 398 4.89 -25.94 5.48
CA LEU A 398 5.42 -25.39 6.72
C LEU A 398 4.90 -23.97 7.01
N ILE A 399 4.64 -23.17 5.98
CA ILE A 399 4.11 -21.81 6.15
C ILE A 399 2.68 -21.87 6.67
N SER A 400 1.79 -22.67 6.05
CA SER A 400 0.40 -22.78 6.52
C SER A 400 0.31 -23.36 7.93
N LYS A 401 1.16 -24.34 8.29
CA LYS A 401 1.28 -24.86 9.66
C LYS A 401 1.66 -23.75 10.63
N ALA A 402 2.64 -22.93 10.28
CA ALA A 402 3.06 -21.80 11.10
C ALA A 402 1.97 -20.74 11.22
N LEU A 403 1.22 -20.46 10.15
CA LEU A 403 0.11 -19.51 10.15
C LEU A 403 -1.10 -19.98 10.97
N ASN A 404 -1.38 -21.29 11.07
CA ASN A 404 -2.56 -21.78 11.81
C ASN A 404 -2.60 -21.37 13.30
N LYS A 405 -1.49 -20.91 13.91
CA LYS A 405 -1.37 -20.51 15.32
C LYS A 405 -0.67 -19.15 15.45
N LYS A 406 -0.38 -18.65 16.65
CA LYS A 406 0.31 -17.34 16.83
C LYS A 406 1.64 -17.36 16.06
N SER A 407 1.67 -16.66 14.92
CA SER A 407 2.46 -17.09 13.75
C SER A 407 3.54 -16.11 13.34
N PHE A 408 4.76 -16.61 13.28
CA PHE A 408 5.95 -15.92 12.78
C PHE A 408 5.75 -15.26 11.41
N PHE A 409 5.00 -15.89 10.49
CA PHE A 409 4.85 -15.43 9.10
C PHE A 409 3.66 -14.50 8.84
N GLU A 410 2.94 -14.10 9.87
CA GLU A 410 1.81 -13.18 9.71
C GLU A 410 2.26 -11.84 9.12
N ASP A 411 1.46 -11.30 8.22
CA ASP A 411 1.65 -10.04 7.47
C ASP A 411 2.87 -9.97 6.55
N PHE A 412 3.64 -11.04 6.41
CA PHE A 412 4.67 -11.12 5.37
C PHE A 412 4.02 -11.22 3.99
N THR A 413 4.71 -10.68 2.99
CA THR A 413 4.44 -11.01 1.59
C THR A 413 5.26 -12.24 1.21
N ILE A 414 4.56 -13.34 0.97
CA ILE A 414 5.14 -14.57 0.45
C ILE A 414 5.23 -14.42 -1.07
N LEU A 415 6.46 -14.31 -1.55
CA LEU A 415 6.77 -14.26 -2.97
C LEU A 415 7.00 -15.69 -3.46
N ILE A 416 6.26 -16.12 -4.48
CA ILE A 416 6.37 -17.45 -5.08
C ILE A 416 7.10 -17.31 -6.41
N PRO A 417 8.39 -17.68 -6.49
CA PRO A 417 9.10 -17.73 -7.76
C PRO A 417 8.44 -18.69 -8.74
N GLY A 418 8.43 -18.35 -10.03
CA GLY A 418 7.92 -19.24 -11.09
C GLY A 418 8.54 -20.64 -11.06
N ILE A 419 9.81 -20.77 -10.66
CA ILE A 419 10.48 -22.06 -10.50
C ILE A 419 9.93 -22.88 -9.32
N VAL A 420 9.65 -22.25 -8.18
CA VAL A 420 9.05 -22.92 -7.01
C VAL A 420 7.64 -23.38 -7.35
N ARG A 421 6.85 -22.56 -8.05
CA ARG A 421 5.54 -22.97 -8.56
C ARG A 421 5.63 -24.20 -9.46
N PHE A 422 6.62 -24.24 -10.35
CA PHE A 422 6.85 -25.37 -11.24
C PHE A 422 7.21 -26.66 -10.47
N GLU A 423 8.12 -26.57 -9.50
CA GLU A 423 8.55 -27.74 -8.71
C GLU A 423 7.48 -28.21 -7.71
N CYS A 424 6.57 -27.31 -7.32
CA CYS A 424 5.46 -27.60 -6.42
C CYS A 424 4.17 -28.00 -7.16
N ASP A 425 4.26 -28.39 -8.44
CA ASP A 425 3.18 -29.09 -9.16
C ASP A 425 3.04 -30.56 -8.67
N THR A 426 3.00 -30.73 -7.36
CA THR A 426 2.84 -31.99 -6.64
C THR A 426 1.55 -31.97 -5.83
N SER A 427 1.10 -33.11 -5.29
CA SER A 427 -0.08 -33.16 -4.42
C SER A 427 0.10 -32.30 -3.16
N GLY A 428 1.28 -32.37 -2.53
CA GLY A 428 1.62 -31.57 -1.34
C GLY A 428 1.68 -30.08 -1.64
N GLY A 429 2.35 -29.68 -2.73
CA GLY A 429 2.47 -28.28 -3.12
C GLY A 429 1.12 -27.65 -3.48
N LYS A 430 0.26 -28.37 -4.23
CA LYS A 430 -1.10 -27.91 -4.56
C LYS A 430 -1.95 -27.66 -3.32
N GLU A 431 -1.89 -28.58 -2.35
CA GLU A 431 -2.62 -28.44 -1.10
C GLU A 431 -2.09 -27.28 -0.24
N GLU A 432 -0.77 -27.06 -0.21
CA GLU A 432 -0.20 -25.89 0.47
C GLU A 432 -0.61 -24.58 -0.20
N PHE A 433 -0.53 -24.47 -1.53
CA PHE A 433 -0.98 -23.26 -2.24
C PHE A 433 -2.46 -22.96 -1.99
N LYS A 434 -3.31 -23.98 -1.90
CA LYS A 434 -4.72 -23.83 -1.51
C LYS A 434 -4.85 -23.21 -0.11
N ARG A 435 -4.06 -23.66 0.87
CA ARG A 435 -4.05 -23.12 2.24
C ARG A 435 -3.50 -21.70 2.29
N LEU A 436 -2.39 -21.43 1.62
CA LEU A 436 -1.82 -20.08 1.51
C LEU A 436 -2.79 -19.12 0.83
N GLY A 437 -3.49 -19.57 -0.21
CA GLY A 437 -4.57 -18.80 -0.85
C GLY A 437 -5.70 -18.46 0.13
N LYS A 438 -6.08 -19.38 1.02
CA LYS A 438 -7.04 -19.11 2.10
C LYS A 438 -6.50 -18.07 3.09
N PHE A 439 -5.25 -18.16 3.52
CA PHE A 439 -4.66 -17.16 4.42
C PHE A 439 -4.53 -15.78 3.78
N ALA A 440 -4.17 -15.74 2.49
CA ALA A 440 -4.10 -14.51 1.72
C ALA A 440 -5.49 -13.87 1.55
N SER A 441 -6.55 -14.67 1.34
CA SER A 441 -7.91 -14.14 1.18
C SER A 441 -8.50 -13.56 2.47
N ILE A 442 -8.03 -14.03 3.64
CA ILE A 442 -8.34 -13.42 4.94
C ILE A 442 -7.28 -12.40 5.39
N GLY A 443 -6.36 -12.01 4.51
CA GLY A 443 -5.39 -10.94 4.77
C GLY A 443 -4.29 -11.27 5.79
N ARG A 444 -4.13 -12.51 6.24
CA ARG A 444 -3.07 -12.90 7.20
C ARG A 444 -1.67 -12.94 6.59
N ILE A 445 -1.59 -13.07 5.28
CA ILE A 445 -0.38 -12.90 4.47
C ILE A 445 -0.74 -12.20 3.17
N LYS A 446 0.27 -11.72 2.44
CA LYS A 446 0.12 -11.41 1.01
C LYS A 446 0.79 -12.52 0.21
N LEU A 447 0.19 -12.91 -0.91
CA LEU A 447 0.74 -13.94 -1.80
C LEU A 447 0.92 -13.32 -3.19
N LYS A 448 2.14 -13.39 -3.72
CA LYS A 448 2.46 -12.82 -5.03
C LYS A 448 3.37 -13.76 -5.81
N GLU A 449 2.98 -14.10 -7.03
CA GLU A 449 3.87 -14.78 -7.97
C GLU A 449 4.90 -13.78 -8.52
N VAL A 450 6.16 -14.20 -8.59
CA VAL A 450 7.28 -13.38 -9.07
C VAL A 450 8.16 -14.16 -10.03
N GLY A 451 8.86 -13.42 -10.89
CA GLY A 451 9.61 -14.00 -12.00
C GLY A 451 8.71 -14.54 -13.10
N GLU A 452 9.31 -14.94 -14.21
CA GLU A 452 8.59 -15.44 -15.38
C GLU A 452 8.39 -16.95 -15.31
N PHE A 453 7.15 -17.43 -15.49
CA PHE A 453 6.85 -18.85 -15.54
C PHE A 453 7.22 -19.44 -16.91
N ARG A 454 8.34 -20.17 -16.99
CA ARG A 454 8.81 -20.82 -18.22
C ARG A 454 9.05 -22.32 -18.03
N ALA A 455 7.98 -23.11 -18.02
CA ALA A 455 8.03 -24.56 -17.77
C ALA A 455 9.05 -25.31 -18.64
N ASP A 456 9.10 -25.02 -19.95
CA ASP A 456 10.03 -25.71 -20.88
C ASP A 456 11.50 -25.37 -20.61
N LYS A 457 11.76 -24.16 -20.10
CA LYS A 457 13.10 -23.76 -19.65
C LYS A 457 13.46 -24.46 -18.35
N PHE A 458 12.55 -24.48 -17.39
CA PHE A 458 12.77 -25.07 -16.06
C PHE A 458 13.06 -26.58 -16.11
N LYS A 459 12.45 -27.32 -17.05
CA LYS A 459 12.74 -28.74 -17.26
C LYS A 459 14.19 -29.03 -17.66
N LYS A 460 14.87 -28.08 -18.29
CA LYS A 460 16.25 -28.23 -18.78
C LYS A 460 17.30 -27.83 -17.74
N LEU A 461 16.89 -27.24 -16.63
CA LEU A 461 17.79 -26.79 -15.57
C LEU A 461 18.14 -27.95 -14.64
N THR A 462 19.41 -28.00 -14.23
CA THR A 462 19.90 -28.80 -13.12
C THR A 462 19.32 -28.30 -11.79
N SER A 463 19.35 -29.12 -10.74
CA SER A 463 18.87 -28.69 -9.40
C SER A 463 19.61 -27.45 -8.89
N GLN A 464 20.93 -27.36 -9.09
CA GLN A 464 21.73 -26.20 -8.68
C GLN A 464 21.31 -24.92 -9.41
N GLU A 465 21.07 -24.99 -10.72
CA GLU A 465 20.60 -23.82 -11.49
C GLU A 465 19.21 -23.35 -11.02
N LYS A 466 18.36 -24.27 -10.57
CA LYS A 466 17.04 -23.92 -10.01
C LYS A 466 17.18 -23.25 -8.65
N ASP A 467 18.04 -23.75 -7.78
CA ASP A 467 18.36 -23.12 -6.49
C ASP A 467 18.93 -21.72 -6.71
N ASP A 468 19.84 -21.55 -7.67
CA ASP A 468 20.38 -20.24 -8.05
C ASP A 468 19.28 -19.27 -8.52
N LEU A 469 18.25 -19.73 -9.25
CA LEU A 469 17.11 -18.89 -9.60
C LEU A 469 16.34 -18.40 -8.36
N ILE A 470 16.15 -19.27 -7.35
CA ILE A 470 15.50 -18.88 -6.09
C ILE A 470 16.33 -17.83 -5.36
N ILE A 471 17.66 -18.02 -5.26
CA ILE A 471 18.58 -17.08 -4.62
C ILE A 471 18.63 -15.74 -5.36
N ASN A 472 18.68 -15.74 -6.69
CA ASN A 472 18.64 -14.53 -7.49
C ASN A 472 17.32 -13.76 -7.30
N THR A 473 16.20 -14.48 -7.18
CA THR A 473 14.91 -13.86 -6.86
C THR A 473 14.92 -13.23 -5.47
N CYS A 474 15.61 -13.82 -4.48
CA CYS A 474 15.78 -13.19 -3.16
C CYS A 474 16.51 -11.84 -3.26
N ILE A 475 17.56 -11.75 -4.08
CA ILE A 475 18.30 -10.49 -4.30
C ILE A 475 17.42 -9.47 -5.01
N GLU A 476 16.77 -9.86 -6.11
CA GLU A 476 15.93 -8.97 -6.92
C GLU A 476 14.85 -8.29 -6.08
N TYR A 477 14.20 -9.05 -5.20
CA TYR A 477 13.09 -8.56 -4.39
C TYR A 477 13.52 -8.07 -2.99
N ASN A 478 14.78 -8.23 -2.57
CA ASN A 478 15.23 -8.11 -1.18
C ASN A 478 14.39 -8.95 -0.21
N ALA A 479 14.22 -10.23 -0.54
CA ALA A 479 13.42 -11.15 0.24
C ALA A 479 14.30 -12.08 1.09
N ILE A 480 13.80 -12.40 2.28
CA ILE A 480 14.38 -13.41 3.16
C ILE A 480 14.10 -14.79 2.56
N LEU A 481 15.10 -15.67 2.53
CA LEU A 481 14.88 -17.05 2.14
C LEU A 481 14.34 -17.86 3.33
N ILE A 482 13.38 -18.73 3.09
CA ILE A 482 13.05 -19.83 4.01
C ILE A 482 13.28 -21.17 3.32
N THR A 483 14.01 -22.07 3.99
CA THR A 483 14.38 -23.39 3.46
C THR A 483 14.47 -24.42 4.58
N ALA A 484 14.22 -25.69 4.24
CA ALA A 484 14.50 -26.85 5.09
C ALA A 484 15.64 -27.72 4.52
N ASP A 485 16.37 -27.21 3.52
CA ASP A 485 17.47 -27.88 2.83
C ASP A 485 18.81 -27.28 3.27
N ASN A 486 19.72 -28.14 3.74
CA ASN A 486 21.06 -27.72 4.18
C ASN A 486 21.92 -27.22 3.02
N GLN A 487 21.77 -27.77 1.81
CA GLN A 487 22.50 -27.32 0.62
C GLN A 487 22.04 -25.94 0.19
N VAL A 488 20.72 -25.72 0.11
CA VAL A 488 20.14 -24.41 -0.23
C VAL A 488 20.50 -23.38 0.84
N LYS A 489 20.43 -23.74 2.14
CA LYS A 489 20.91 -22.88 3.24
C LYS A 489 22.37 -22.49 3.05
N ALA A 490 23.26 -23.45 2.78
CA ALA A 490 24.68 -23.17 2.58
C ALA A 490 24.92 -22.24 1.39
N LEU A 491 24.22 -22.48 0.27
CA LEU A 491 24.27 -21.64 -0.92
C LEU A 491 23.80 -20.21 -0.61
N ALA A 492 22.63 -20.05 0.03
CA ALA A 492 22.08 -18.77 0.41
C ALA A 492 23.02 -17.96 1.31
N VAL A 493 23.55 -18.60 2.36
CA VAL A 493 24.51 -17.97 3.28
C VAL A 493 25.80 -17.56 2.55
N SER A 494 26.30 -18.37 1.61
CA SER A 494 27.48 -18.02 0.79
C SER A 494 27.24 -16.81 -0.13
N ARG A 495 26.00 -16.58 -0.53
CA ARG A 495 25.55 -15.43 -1.33
C ARG A 495 25.07 -14.25 -0.45
N ASN A 496 25.33 -14.32 0.86
CA ASN A 496 24.93 -13.35 1.87
C ASN A 496 23.41 -13.19 2.06
N ILE A 497 22.59 -14.14 1.61
CA ILE A 497 21.14 -14.08 1.80
C ILE A 497 20.76 -14.55 3.20
N PHE A 498 20.05 -13.68 3.93
CA PHE A 498 19.52 -14.04 5.23
C PHE A 498 18.50 -15.18 5.09
N THR A 499 18.70 -16.23 5.87
CA THR A 499 17.96 -17.49 5.73
C THR A 499 17.28 -17.89 7.04
N ILE A 500 15.97 -18.09 7.00
CA ILE A 500 15.21 -18.78 8.03
C ILE A 500 15.27 -20.28 7.72
N PHE A 501 15.96 -21.03 8.57
CA PHE A 501 16.10 -22.47 8.41
C PHE A 501 15.12 -23.21 9.32
N VAL A 502 14.29 -24.10 8.77
CA VAL A 502 13.23 -24.83 9.50
C VAL A 502 13.66 -26.25 9.85
#